data_AF-A0A969LLW0-F1
#
_entry.id   AF-A0A969LLW0-F1
#
_cell.length_a   1.000
_cell.length_b   1.000
_cell.length_c   1.000
_cell.angle_alpha   90.00
_cell.angle_beta   90.00
_cell.angle_gamma   90.00
#
_symmetry.space_group_name_H-M   'P 1'
#
loop_
_entity.id
_entity.type
_entity.pdbx_description
1 polymer ?
#
loop_
_entity_poly.entity_id
_entity_poly.type
_entity_poly.pdbx_seq_one_letter_code
_entity_poly.pdbx_strand_id
1 'polypeptide(L)'
;MLTKLKNPKASYISRVLALPLLTLLIAAFTLKTKPAGNNPLLTALPEKTFTVVVNPGHGGKDAGAKAADGTLEKDIDLAIARK
;
A
#
# COMPACT_ATOMS: atom_id res chain seq x y z
N MET A 1 -16.88 43.11 27.58
CA MET A 1 -18.33 43.41 27.64
C MET A 1 -18.94 42.90 26.33
N LEU A 2 -19.67 41.78 26.37
CA LEU A 2 -20.27 41.18 25.17
C LEU A 2 -21.47 42.02 24.72
N THR A 3 -21.40 42.59 23.52
CA THR A 3 -22.39 43.50 22.96
C THR A 3 -23.77 42.82 22.84
N LYS A 4 -24.80 43.44 23.41
CA LYS A 4 -26.20 42.99 23.27
C LYS A 4 -26.70 43.26 21.85
N LEU A 5 -26.97 42.19 21.11
CA LEU A 5 -27.59 42.25 19.77
C LEU A 5 -29.05 42.74 19.88
N LYS A 6 -29.29 43.93 19.35
CA LYS A 6 -30.59 44.61 19.28
C LYS A 6 -31.45 43.98 18.18
N ASN A 7 -31.89 42.72 18.36
CA ASN A 7 -32.99 41.98 17.68
C ASN A 7 -32.86 40.44 17.89
N PRO A 8 -33.41 39.86 18.98
CA PRO A 8 -33.08 38.50 19.41
C PRO A 8 -33.80 37.37 18.63
N LYS A 9 -34.92 37.66 17.93
CA LYS A 9 -35.73 36.63 17.27
C LYS A 9 -35.00 35.95 16.09
N ALA A 10 -34.20 36.71 15.34
CA ALA A 10 -33.35 36.17 14.28
C ALA A 10 -32.17 35.36 14.83
N SER A 11 -31.73 35.61 16.07
CA SER A 11 -30.53 34.99 16.66
C SER A 11 -30.73 33.52 16.99
N TYR A 12 -31.85 33.13 17.59
CA TYR A 12 -32.10 31.73 17.94
C TYR A 12 -32.34 30.86 16.71
N ILE A 13 -33.19 31.31 15.78
CA ILE A 13 -33.46 30.59 14.52
C ILE A 13 -32.19 30.50 13.67
N SER A 14 -31.43 31.59 13.56
CA SER A 14 -30.14 31.58 12.86
C SER A 14 -29.16 30.60 13.50
N ARG A 15 -29.10 30.49 14.83
CA ARG A 15 -28.24 29.49 15.50
C ARG A 15 -28.73 28.07 15.28
N VAL A 16 -30.04 27.82 15.36
CA VAL A 16 -30.64 26.49 15.12
C VAL A 16 -30.40 26.03 13.69
N LEU A 17 -30.36 26.94 12.71
CA LEU A 17 -30.05 26.62 11.31
C LEU A 17 -28.53 26.59 11.03
N ALA A 18 -27.75 27.49 11.62
CA ALA A 18 -26.32 27.63 11.34
C ALA A 18 -25.45 26.61 12.10
N LEU A 19 -25.85 26.19 13.31
CA LEU A 19 -25.12 25.19 14.08
C LEU A 19 -25.00 23.83 13.36
N PRO A 20 -26.10 23.19 12.88
CA PRO A 20 -25.98 21.92 12.16
C PRO A 20 -25.27 22.07 10.81
N LEU A 21 -25.39 23.23 10.16
CA LEU A 21 -24.67 23.51 8.92
C LEU A 21 -23.15 23.62 9.17
N LEU A 22 -22.76 24.30 10.25
CA LEU A 22 -21.36 24.45 10.64
C LEU A 22 -20.74 23.11 11.08
N THR A 23 -21.50 22.27 11.79
CA THR A 23 -21.00 20.93 12.17
C THR A 23 -20.82 20.02 10.95
N LEU A 24 -21.74 20.06 9.98
CA LEU A 24 -21.61 19.32 8.72
C LEU A 24 -20.39 19.78 7.91
N LEU A 25 -20.13 21.09 7.85
CA LEU A 25 -18.95 21.62 7.18
C LEU A 25 -17.66 21.14 7.84
N ILE A 26 -17.56 21.24 9.17
CA ILE A 26 -16.38 20.75 9.90
C ILE A 26 -16.22 19.25 9.69
N ALA A 27 -17.31 18.46 9.79
CA ALA A 27 -17.28 17.03 9.55
C ALA A 27 -16.73 16.71 8.14
N ALA A 28 -17.21 17.39 7.10
CA ALA A 28 -16.76 17.20 5.72
C ALA A 28 -15.25 17.40 5.53
N PHE A 29 -14.63 18.34 6.26
CA PHE A 29 -13.18 18.57 6.20
C PHE A 29 -12.36 17.66 7.13
N THR A 30 -12.98 17.04 8.14
CA THR A 30 -12.30 16.12 9.07
C THR A 30 -12.30 14.66 8.61
N LEU A 31 -13.14 14.30 7.63
CA LEU A 31 -13.20 12.95 7.09
C LEU A 31 -11.93 12.65 6.26
N LYS A 32 -10.94 12.03 6.91
CA LYS A 32 -9.75 11.50 6.24
C LYS A 32 -10.15 10.23 5.46
N THR A 33 -10.16 10.30 4.14
CA THR A 33 -10.39 9.12 3.30
C THR A 33 -9.20 8.17 3.40
N LYS A 34 -9.45 6.90 3.71
CA LYS A 34 -8.42 5.86 3.63
C LYS A 34 -8.14 5.62 2.15
N PRO A 35 -6.90 5.78 1.66
CA PRO A 35 -6.61 5.53 0.25
C PRO A 35 -6.93 4.07 -0.07
N ALA A 36 -7.80 3.84 -1.06
CA ALA A 36 -8.13 2.52 -1.58
C ALA A 36 -7.00 2.03 -2.51
N GLY A 37 -5.77 2.02 -2.00
CA GLY A 37 -4.55 1.83 -2.79
C GLY A 37 -3.77 0.56 -2.46
N ASN A 38 -4.30 -0.34 -1.64
CA ASN A 38 -3.56 -1.52 -1.22
C ASN A 38 -4.34 -2.76 -1.66
N ASN A 39 -3.86 -3.41 -2.70
CA ASN A 39 -4.33 -4.73 -3.12
C ASN A 39 -4.32 -5.66 -1.89
N PRO A 40 -5.48 -6.07 -1.34
CA PRO A 40 -5.53 -6.82 -0.08
C PRO A 40 -4.82 -8.18 -0.18
N LEU A 41 -4.57 -8.67 -1.40
CA LEU A 41 -3.78 -9.88 -1.66
C LEU A 41 -2.29 -9.74 -1.28
N LEU A 42 -1.72 -8.54 -1.34
CA LEU A 42 -0.31 -8.30 -0.96
C LEU A 42 -0.14 -7.98 0.53
N THR A 43 -1.21 -7.51 1.20
CA THR A 43 -1.18 -7.09 2.61
C THR A 43 -1.63 -8.21 3.57
N ALA A 44 -2.19 -9.30 3.05
CA ALA A 44 -2.72 -10.41 3.84
C ALA A 44 -1.81 -11.64 3.87
N LEU A 45 -0.66 -11.61 3.19
CA LEU A 45 0.34 -12.64 3.42
C LEU A 45 0.93 -12.37 4.81
N PRO A 46 0.76 -13.29 5.80
CA PRO A 46 1.53 -13.20 7.02
C PRO A 46 3.01 -13.10 6.65
N GLU A 47 3.83 -12.46 7.49
CA GLU A 47 5.30 -12.49 7.41
C GLU A 47 5.80 -13.94 7.60
N LYS A 48 5.49 -14.79 6.64
CA LYS A 48 5.84 -16.18 6.62
C LYS A 48 7.13 -16.27 5.85
N THR A 49 8.22 -16.57 6.56
CA THR A 49 9.46 -16.95 5.91
C THR A 49 9.20 -18.22 5.10
N PHE A 50 9.39 -18.13 3.79
CA PHE A 50 9.33 -19.28 2.91
C PHE A 50 10.74 -19.85 2.77
N THR A 51 10.89 -21.13 3.06
CA THR A 51 12.09 -21.87 2.68
C THR A 51 11.93 -22.32 1.23
N VAL A 52 12.80 -21.83 0.36
CA VAL A 52 12.82 -22.20 -1.06
C VAL A 52 14.13 -22.95 -1.35
N VAL A 53 14.03 -24.07 -2.06
CA VAL A 53 15.20 -24.81 -2.55
C VAL A 53 15.43 -24.43 -4.01
N VAL A 54 16.60 -23.88 -4.28
CA VAL A 54 17.06 -23.58 -5.65
C VAL A 54 18.08 -24.64 -6.04
N ASN A 55 17.83 -25.33 -7.15
CA ASN A 55 18.70 -26.41 -7.62
C ASN A 55 19.27 -26.05 -9.00
N PRO A 56 20.52 -25.55 -9.10
CA PRO A 56 21.18 -25.36 -10.38
C PRO A 56 21.45 -26.71 -11.04
N GLY A 57 21.15 -26.83 -12.34
CA GLY A 57 21.31 -28.06 -13.10
C GLY A 57 22.77 -28.47 -13.28
N HIS A 58 22.97 -29.77 -13.53
CA HIS A 58 24.27 -30.38 -13.82
C HIS A 58 25.34 -30.15 -12.72
N GLY A 59 26.62 -30.17 -13.08
CA GLY A 59 27.71 -29.88 -12.16
C GLY A 59 28.88 -30.87 -12.24
N GLY A 60 30.05 -30.42 -11.80
CA GLY A 60 31.26 -31.23 -11.84
C GLY A 60 31.62 -31.65 -13.27
N LYS A 61 31.62 -32.97 -13.52
CA LYS A 61 31.96 -33.58 -14.81
C LYS A 61 30.82 -33.50 -15.83
N ASP A 62 29.58 -33.40 -15.37
CA ASP A 62 28.44 -33.19 -16.26
C ASP A 62 28.32 -31.69 -16.54
N ALA A 63 28.56 -31.31 -17.79
CA ALA A 63 28.52 -29.92 -18.24
C ALA A 63 27.13 -29.47 -18.68
N GLY A 64 26.21 -30.42 -18.89
CA GLY A 64 24.95 -30.16 -19.59
C GLY A 64 25.18 -29.76 -21.05
N ALA A 65 24.23 -29.00 -21.61
CA ALA A 65 24.33 -28.45 -22.94
C ALA A 65 25.53 -27.51 -23.10
N LYS A 66 26.12 -27.53 -24.29
CA LYS A 66 27.23 -26.66 -24.67
C LYS A 66 26.85 -25.83 -25.89
N ALA A 67 26.97 -24.52 -25.77
CA ALA A 67 26.75 -23.59 -26.87
C ALA A 67 27.93 -23.60 -27.87
N ALA A 68 27.71 -22.99 -29.04
CA ALA A 68 28.72 -22.91 -30.10
C ALA A 68 29.99 -22.13 -29.69
N ASP A 69 29.86 -21.16 -28.78
CA ASP A 69 30.96 -20.39 -28.21
C ASP A 69 31.68 -21.11 -27.05
N GLY A 70 31.18 -22.29 -26.68
CA GLY A 70 31.73 -23.12 -25.61
C GLY A 70 31.13 -22.89 -24.23
N THR A 71 30.14 -21.99 -24.10
CA THR A 71 29.40 -21.79 -22.85
C THR A 71 28.72 -23.08 -22.40
N LEU A 72 28.78 -23.38 -21.09
CA LEU A 72 28.22 -24.60 -20.51
C LEU A 72 26.96 -24.28 -19.69
N GLU A 73 25.94 -25.11 -19.81
CA GLU A 73 24.68 -25.00 -19.08
C GLU A 73 24.90 -24.93 -17.56
N LYS A 74 25.74 -25.80 -17.01
CA LYS A 74 26.05 -25.82 -15.57
C LYS A 74 26.55 -24.47 -15.03
N ASP A 75 27.27 -23.70 -15.85
CA ASP A 75 27.90 -22.45 -15.43
C ASP A 75 26.84 -21.32 -15.42
N ILE A 76 25.92 -21.34 -16.39
CA ILE A 76 24.77 -20.42 -16.44
C ILE A 76 23.84 -20.69 -15.25
N ASP A 77 23.45 -21.94 -15.04
CA ASP A 77 22.51 -22.33 -13.99
C ASP A 77 23.02 -21.95 -12.61
N LEU A 78 24.29 -22.24 -12.32
CA LEU A 78 24.91 -21.87 -11.05
C LEU A 78 25.02 -20.35 -10.88
N ALA A 79 25.30 -19.62 -11.96
CA ALA A 79 25.36 -18.15 -11.91
C ALA A 79 23.99 -17.53 -11.62
N ILE A 80 22.92 -18.08 -12.21
CA ILE A 80 21.54 -17.62 -11.95
C ILE A 80 21.12 -17.97 -10.52
N ALA A 81 21.41 -19.19 -10.04
CA ALA A 81 21.05 -19.62 -8.70
C ALA A 81 21.72 -18.82 -7.57
N ARG A 82 22.83 -18.14 -7.84
CA ARG A 82 23.60 -17.34 -6.88
C ARG A 82 23.28 -15.83 -6.92
N LYS A 83 22.41 -15.39 -7.83
CA LYS A 83 22.06 -13.99 -8.04
C LYS A 83 20.84 -13.58 -7.21
#